data_AF-A0A7Y1F484-F1
#
_entry.id   AF-A0A7Y1F484-F1
#
_cell.length_a   1.000
_cell.length_b   1.000
_cell.length_c   1.000
_cell.angle_alpha   90.00
_cell.angle_beta   90.00
_cell.angle_gamma   90.00
#
_symmetry.space_group_name_H-M   'P 1'
#
loop_
_entity.id
_entity.type
_entity.pdbx_description
1 polymer ?
#
loop_
_entity_poly.entity_id
_entity_poly.type
_entity_poly.pdbx_seq_one_letter_code
_entity_poly.pdbx_strand_id
1 'polypeptide(L)'
;MSQQSIQPTIIDEAYMEQFSNDQLAFMAWDKSEFSLSVYLDPEESKCEGCTGDALFELITAVLASKVLIRRLAGVDPQSIRESAISKILQGGRFPQWETLQ
;
A
#
# COMPACT_ATOMS: atom_id res chain seq x y z
N MET A 1 -20.42 -19.12 31.06
CA MET A 1 -20.06 -17.98 30.17
C MET A 1 -19.72 -18.58 28.82
N SER A 2 -20.55 -18.38 27.80
CA SER A 2 -20.31 -18.89 26.45
C SER A 2 -19.14 -18.12 25.83
N GLN A 3 -18.03 -18.81 25.55
CA GLN A 3 -16.93 -18.23 24.78
C GLN A 3 -17.46 -17.90 23.39
N GLN A 4 -17.61 -16.61 23.08
CA GLN A 4 -17.85 -16.16 21.71
C GLN A 4 -16.58 -16.48 20.91
N SER A 5 -16.69 -17.35 19.90
CA SER A 5 -15.57 -17.59 18.99
C SER A 5 -15.31 -16.30 18.22
N ILE A 6 -14.13 -15.70 18.40
CA ILE A 6 -13.69 -14.58 17.56
C ILE A 6 -13.41 -15.17 16.18
N GLN A 7 -14.22 -14.81 15.20
CA GLN A 7 -13.95 -15.14 13.80
C GLN A 7 -12.85 -14.21 13.29
N PRO A 8 -11.79 -14.74 12.64
CA PRO A 8 -10.74 -13.90 12.09
C PRO A 8 -11.32 -13.01 10.98
N THR A 9 -10.92 -11.74 10.97
CA THR A 9 -11.30 -10.81 9.90
C THR A 9 -10.32 -10.98 8.74
N ILE A 10 -10.84 -11.25 7.55
CA ILE A 10 -10.03 -11.29 6.33
C ILE A 10 -9.86 -9.86 5.83
N ILE A 11 -8.62 -9.43 5.66
CA ILE A 11 -8.29 -8.11 5.13
C ILE A 11 -7.92 -8.28 3.66
N ASP A 12 -8.85 -7.90 2.77
CA ASP A 12 -8.71 -7.91 1.33
C ASP A 12 -9.20 -6.59 0.71
N GLU A 13 -9.26 -6.50 -0.63
CA GLU A 13 -9.77 -5.30 -1.30
C GLU A 13 -11.25 -5.03 -0.99
N ALA A 14 -12.07 -6.06 -0.79
CA ALA A 14 -13.49 -5.89 -0.48
C ALA A 14 -13.69 -5.34 0.94
N TYR A 15 -12.87 -5.79 1.89
CA TYR A 15 -12.79 -5.19 3.23
C TYR A 15 -12.43 -3.71 3.14
N MET A 16 -11.49 -3.33 2.27
CA MET A 16 -11.08 -1.92 2.12
C MET A 16 -12.17 -1.02 1.53
N GLU A 17 -13.12 -1.56 0.77
CA GLU A 17 -14.19 -0.75 0.16
C GLU A 17 -15.11 -0.07 1.19
N GLN A 18 -15.14 -0.52 2.44
CA GLN A 18 -15.94 0.12 3.49
C GLN A 18 -15.41 1.50 3.92
N PHE A 19 -14.14 1.80 3.64
CA PHE A 19 -13.49 3.04 4.05
C PHE A 19 -13.68 4.15 3.01
N SER A 20 -13.73 5.39 3.48
CA SER A 20 -13.73 6.60 2.65
C SER A 20 -12.36 6.86 2.00
N ASN A 21 -12.30 7.73 1.00
CA ASN A 21 -11.05 8.00 0.27
C ASN A 21 -9.96 8.61 1.17
N ASP A 22 -10.33 9.49 2.10
CA ASP A 22 -9.44 10.08 3.09
C ASP A 22 -8.95 9.04 4.10
N GLN A 23 -9.82 8.14 4.56
CA GLN A 23 -9.41 7.01 5.42
C GLN A 23 -8.46 6.06 4.69
N LEU A 24 -8.71 5.75 3.42
CA LEU A 24 -7.83 4.92 2.61
C LEU A 24 -6.48 5.60 2.37
N ALA A 25 -6.46 6.91 2.10
CA ALA A 25 -5.24 7.68 1.91
C ALA A 25 -4.40 7.73 3.20
N PHE A 26 -5.05 8.02 4.33
CA PHE A 26 -4.39 8.01 5.63
C PHE A 26 -3.84 6.62 5.97
N MET A 27 -4.65 5.57 5.79
CA MET A 27 -4.26 4.19 6.06
C MET A 27 -3.08 3.74 5.19
N ALA A 28 -3.10 4.09 3.89
CA ALA A 28 -2.00 3.80 2.99
C ALA A 28 -0.69 4.46 3.45
N TRP A 29 -0.74 5.75 3.78
CA TRP A 29 0.42 6.53 4.22
C TRP A 29 0.95 6.04 5.57
N ASP A 30 0.12 6.06 6.61
CA ASP A 30 0.51 5.74 7.99
C ASP A 30 1.12 4.33 8.12
N LYS A 31 0.48 3.34 7.51
CA LYS A 31 0.96 1.95 7.56
C LYS A 31 2.23 1.76 6.75
N SER A 32 2.38 2.45 5.62
CA SER A 32 3.64 2.43 4.87
C SER A 32 4.79 3.08 5.64
N GLU A 33 4.53 4.15 6.38
CA GLU A 33 5.53 4.84 7.20
C GLU A 33 6.01 3.93 8.34
N PHE A 34 5.09 3.24 9.01
CA PHE A 34 5.45 2.23 10.01
C PHE A 34 6.33 1.13 9.41
N SER A 35 5.91 0.52 8.30
CA SER A 35 6.69 -0.54 7.65
C SER A 35 8.08 -0.07 7.23
N LEU A 36 8.19 1.14 6.69
CA LEU A 36 9.47 1.74 6.32
C LEU A 36 10.35 1.98 7.54
N SER A 37 9.78 2.44 8.67
CA SER A 37 10.55 2.64 9.90
C SER A 37 11.22 1.35 10.40
N VAL A 38 10.54 0.21 10.25
CA VAL A 38 11.09 -1.10 10.63
C VAL A 38 12.12 -1.61 9.62
N TYR A 39 11.82 -1.53 8.31
CA TYR A 39 12.71 -2.09 7.30
C TYR A 39 13.95 -1.24 7.01
N LEU A 40 13.89 0.07 7.28
CA LEU A 40 15.02 0.98 7.07
C LEU A 40 15.92 1.11 8.31
N ASP A 41 15.44 0.70 9.48
CA ASP A 41 16.25 0.67 10.70
C ASP A 41 17.06 -0.65 10.77
N PRO A 42 18.41 -0.59 10.82
CA PRO A 42 19.27 -1.77 10.83
C PRO A 42 19.12 -2.67 12.07
N GLU A 43 18.55 -2.18 13.15
CA GLU A 43 18.35 -2.92 14.39
C GLU A 43 16.92 -3.48 14.46
N GLU A 44 15.90 -2.69 14.12
CA GLU A 44 14.50 -3.16 14.06
C GLU A 44 14.30 -4.22 12.96
N SER A 45 15.01 -4.09 11.83
CA SER A 45 14.95 -5.08 10.75
C SER A 45 15.47 -6.48 11.15
N LYS A 46 16.24 -6.59 12.24
CA LYS A 46 16.74 -7.85 12.79
C LYS A 46 15.85 -8.40 13.92
N CYS A 47 14.90 -7.61 14.43
CA CYS A 47 13.97 -8.04 15.46
C CYS A 47 13.01 -9.12 14.92
N GLU A 48 13.01 -10.27 15.60
CA GLU A 48 12.10 -11.37 15.31
C GLU A 48 10.68 -11.00 15.76
N GLY A 49 9.76 -10.85 14.81
CA GLY A 49 8.38 -10.36 15.05
C GLY A 49 8.11 -8.98 14.47
N CYS A 50 9.03 -8.03 14.64
CA CYS A 50 8.90 -6.66 14.13
C CYS A 50 8.74 -6.64 12.59
N THR A 51 9.49 -7.49 11.88
CA THR A 51 9.38 -7.64 10.42
C THR A 51 8.07 -8.28 9.95
N GLY A 52 7.44 -9.10 10.80
CA GLY A 52 6.13 -9.69 10.51
C GLY A 52 5.02 -8.66 10.60
N ASP A 53 5.03 -7.84 11.66
CA ASP A 53 4.10 -6.73 11.83
C ASP A 53 4.31 -5.70 10.71
N ALA A 54 5.55 -5.35 10.39
CA ALA A 54 5.86 -4.45 9.28
C ALA A 54 5.38 -4.97 7.93
N LEU A 55 5.48 -6.28 7.66
CA LEU A 55 4.97 -6.90 6.44
C LEU A 55 3.44 -6.81 6.38
N PHE A 56 2.77 -7.13 7.49
CA PHE A 56 1.30 -7.05 7.57
C PHE A 56 0.80 -5.63 7.33
N GLU A 57 1.44 -4.64 7.96
CA GLU A 57 1.12 -3.23 7.77
C GLU A 57 1.36 -2.78 6.32
N LEU A 58 2.44 -3.26 5.68
CA LEU A 58 2.74 -2.96 4.28
C LEU A 58 1.67 -3.54 3.34
N ILE A 59 1.26 -4.79 3.56
CA ILE A 59 0.19 -5.42 2.78
C ILE A 59 -1.10 -4.61 2.91
N THR A 60 -1.43 -4.20 4.14
CA THR A 60 -2.61 -3.39 4.42
C THR A 60 -2.56 -2.03 3.71
N ALA A 61 -1.39 -1.36 3.74
CA ALA A 61 -1.15 -0.12 3.02
C ALA A 61 -1.35 -0.26 1.50
N VAL A 62 -0.85 -1.37 0.93
CA VAL A 62 -0.98 -1.67 -0.50
C VAL A 62 -2.44 -1.94 -0.88
N LEU A 63 -3.19 -2.67 -0.06
CA LEU A 63 -4.62 -2.91 -0.31
C LEU A 63 -5.42 -1.60 -0.28
N ALA A 64 -5.19 -0.75 0.73
CA ALA A 64 -5.83 0.57 0.81
C ALA A 64 -5.50 1.43 -0.42
N SER A 65 -4.21 1.44 -0.82
CA SER A 65 -3.73 2.17 -2.00
C SER A 65 -4.39 1.70 -3.29
N LYS A 66 -4.53 0.38 -3.50
CA LYS A 66 -5.17 -0.18 -4.69
C LYS A 66 -6.62 0.29 -4.82
N VAL A 67 -7.40 0.20 -3.75
CA VAL A 67 -8.80 0.63 -3.76
C VAL A 67 -8.89 2.13 -4.03
N LEU A 68 -8.06 2.94 -3.37
CA LEU A 68 -8.01 4.38 -3.60
C LEU A 68 -7.65 4.73 -5.05
N ILE A 69 -6.59 4.12 -5.61
CA ILE A 69 -6.16 4.34 -6.99
C ILE A 69 -7.27 3.96 -7.96
N ARG A 70 -7.93 2.81 -7.75
CA ARG A 70 -9.06 2.38 -8.58
C ARG A 70 -10.19 3.41 -8.57
N ARG A 71 -10.54 3.94 -7.40
CA ARG A 71 -11.58 4.96 -7.26
C ARG A 71 -11.22 6.28 -7.94
N LEU A 72 -9.97 6.72 -7.82
CA LEU A 72 -9.50 7.99 -8.38
C LEU A 72 -9.28 7.92 -9.91
N ALA A 73 -8.74 6.81 -10.41
CA ALA A 73 -8.38 6.66 -11.81
C ALA A 73 -9.50 6.04 -12.66
N GLY A 74 -10.47 5.37 -12.03
CA GLY A 74 -11.54 4.64 -12.74
C GLY A 74 -11.05 3.41 -13.50
N VAL A 75 -9.80 2.96 -13.27
CA VAL A 75 -9.18 1.80 -13.92
C VAL A 75 -8.46 0.95 -12.89
N ASP A 76 -8.15 -0.29 -13.26
CA ASP A 76 -7.43 -1.20 -12.39
C ASP A 76 -5.98 -0.73 -12.13
N PRO A 77 -5.51 -0.67 -10.86
CA PRO A 77 -4.16 -0.19 -10.54
C PRO A 77 -3.02 -0.97 -11.21
N GLN A 78 -3.21 -2.26 -11.49
CA GLN A 78 -2.19 -3.07 -12.16
C GLN A 78 -1.99 -2.60 -13.60
N SER A 79 -3.06 -2.20 -14.28
CA SER A 79 -2.96 -1.64 -15.64
C SER A 79 -2.16 -0.32 -15.69
N ILE A 80 -2.28 0.51 -14.65
CA ILE A 80 -1.49 1.74 -14.49
C ILE A 80 -0.02 1.39 -14.30
N ARG A 81 0.27 0.41 -13.43
CA ARG A 81 1.64 -0.05 -13.16
C ARG A 81 2.32 -0.59 -14.41
N GLU A 82 1.63 -1.44 -15.18
CA GLU A 82 2.15 -2.00 -16.43
C GLU A 82 2.43 -0.90 -17.47
N SER A 83 1.52 0.06 -17.59
CA SER A 83 1.69 1.21 -18.47
C SER A 83 2.89 2.07 -18.06
N ALA A 84 3.09 2.30 -16.75
CA ALA A 84 4.22 3.06 -16.23
C ALA A 84 5.55 2.33 -16.46
N ILE A 85 5.63 1.03 -16.17
CA ILE A 85 6.83 0.22 -16.40
C ILE A 85 7.19 0.19 -17.89
N SER A 86 6.20 0.00 -18.77
CA SER A 86 6.40 0.02 -20.22
C SER A 86 7.02 1.34 -20.69
N LYS A 87 6.53 2.49 -20.19
CA LYS A 87 7.11 3.81 -20.49
C LYS A 87 8.56 3.95 -20.00
N ILE A 88 8.88 3.47 -18.80
CA ILE A 88 10.23 3.50 -18.25
C ILE A 88 11.18 2.66 -19.11
N LEU A 89 10.79 1.42 -19.44
CA LEU A 89 11.60 0.51 -20.24
C LEU A 89 11.80 0.97 -21.69
N GLN A 90 10.83 1.70 -22.24
CA GLN A 90 10.93 2.29 -23.59
C GLN A 90 11.79 3.57 -23.64
N GLY A 91 12.42 3.97 -22.52
CA GLY A 91 13.21 5.20 -22.45
C GLY A 91 12.36 6.47 -22.61
N GLY A 92 11.09 6.41 -22.17
CA GLY A 92 10.17 7.52 -22.25
C GLY A 92 10.77 8.76 -21.60
N ARG A 93 10.93 9.84 -22.38
CA ARG A 93 11.34 11.16 -21.89
C ARG A 93 10.53 11.49 -20.63
N PHE A 94 11.24 11.82 -19.56
CA PHE A 94 10.65 12.41 -18.37
C PHE A 94 9.69 13.55 -18.78
N PRO A 95 8.55 13.70 -18.12
CA PRO A 95 7.64 14.80 -18.42
C PRO A 95 8.40 16.13 -18.27
N GLN A 96 8.15 17.08 -19.19
CA GLN A 96 8.94 18.31 -19.37
C GLN A 96 9.16 19.14 -18.09
N TRP A 97 8.30 19.00 -17.08
CA TRP A 97 8.44 19.70 -15.80
C TRP A 97 9.59 19.19 -14.93
N GLU A 98 10.13 17.99 -15.18
CA GLU A 98 11.33 17.45 -14.51
C GLU A 98 12.65 17.89 -15.20
N THR A 99 12.57 18.52 -16.38
CA THR A 99 13.75 18.99 -17.14
C THR A 99 14.03 20.49 -17.02
N LEU A 100 13.29 21.19 -16.15
CA LEU A 100 13.56 22.59 -15.81
C LEU A 100 14.59 22.63 -14.66
N GLN A 101 15.86 22.44 -15.01
CA GLN A 101 17.01 22.87 -14.20
C GLN A 101 17.74 24.01 -14.91
#